data_AF-A0A7J4I997-F1
#
_entry.id   AF-A0A7J4I997-F1
#
_cell.length_a   1.000
_cell.length_b   1.000
_cell.length_c   1.000
_cell.angle_alpha   90.00
_cell.angle_beta   90.00
_cell.angle_gamma   90.00
#
_symmetry.space_group_name_H-M   'P 1'
#
loop_
_entity.id
_entity.type
_entity.pdbx_description
1 polymer ?
#
loop_
_entity_poly.entity_id
_entity_poly.type
_entity_poly.pdbx_seq_one_letter_code
_entity_poly.pdbx_strand_id
1 'polypeptide(L)' 'MKVLITGITGFIGSHLAQELLEKTNYELIGTFRDA' A
#
# COMPACT_ATOMS: atom_id res chain seq x y z
N MET A 1 6.80 -11.89 -1.08
CA MET A 1 7.09 -10.82 -2.06
C MET A 1 7.03 -9.50 -1.32
N LYS A 2 7.92 -8.54 -1.61
CA LYS A 2 7.88 -7.19 -1.04
C LYS A 2 7.32 -6.22 -2.07
N VAL A 3 6.40 -5.35 -1.68
CA VAL A 3 5.74 -4.38 -2.57
C VAL A 3 5.85 -2.98 -1.99
N LEU A 4 6.32 -2.02 -2.80
CA LEU A 4 6.35 -0.61 -2.46
C LEU A 4 5.14 0.09 -3.09
N ILE A 5 4.31 0.75 -2.28
CA ILE A 5 3.20 1.59 -2.73
C ILE A 5 3.54 3.05 -2.46
N THR A 6 3.73 3.83 -3.52
CA THR A 6 3.93 5.28 -3.41
C THR A 6 2.57 5.99 -3.34
N GLY A 7 2.47 7.01 -2.49
CA GLY A 7 1.20 7.67 -2.23
C GLY A 7 0.17 6.75 -1.56
N ILE A 8 0.61 5.89 -0.65
CA ILE A 8 -0.20 4.84 -0.01
C ILE A 8 -1.44 5.40 0.71
N THR A 9 -1.41 6.67 1.13
CA THR A 9 -2.54 7.34 1.80
C THR A 9 -3.57 7.92 0.84
N GLY A 10 -3.30 7.94 -0.48
CA GLY A 10 -4.26 8.39 -1.50
C GLY A 10 -5.37 7.36 -1.74
N PHE A 11 -6.46 7.78 -2.39
CA PHE A 11 -7.65 6.94 -2.62
C PHE A 11 -7.32 5.56 -3.20
N ILE A 12 -6.55 5.50 -4.28
CA ILE A 12 -6.17 4.22 -4.91
C ILE A 12 -5.15 3.45 -4.08
N GLY A 13 -4.16 4.16 -3.51
CA GLY A 13 -3.08 3.54 -2.74
C GLY A 13 -3.59 2.79 -1.52
N SER A 14 -4.57 3.37 -0.80
CA SER A 14 -5.11 2.78 0.41
C SER A 14 -5.97 1.55 0.13
N HIS A 15 -6.83 1.60 -0.89
CA HIS A 15 -7.66 0.45 -1.28
C HIS A 15 -6.82 -0.70 -1.85
N LEU A 16 -5.79 -0.38 -2.64
CA LEU A 16 -4.86 -1.39 -3.14
C LEU A 16 -4.08 -2.05 -2.00
N ALA A 17 -3.58 -1.25 -1.03
CA ALA A 17 -2.87 -1.79 0.12
C ALA A 17 -3.75 -2.76 0.92
N GLN A 18 -5.02 -2.39 1.15
CA GLN A 18 -5.97 -3.25 1.84
C GLN A 18 -6.23 -4.56 1.09
N GLU A 19 -6.52 -4.49 -0.21
CA GLU A 19 -6.76 -5.67 -1.05
C GLU A 19 -5.55 -6.62 -1.05
N LEU A 20 -4.32 -6.09 -1.12
CA LEU A 20 -3.09 -6.88 -1.09
C LEU A 20 -2.85 -7.52 0.28
N LEU A 21 -3.14 -6.82 1.38
CA LEU A 21 -3.04 -7.39 2.74
C LEU A 21 -4.06 -8.50 2.97
N GLU A 22 -5.27 -8.37 2.42
CA GLU A 22 -6.34 -9.34 2.61
C GLU A 22 -6.16 -10.61 1.76
N LYS A 23 -5.65 -10.47 0.52
CA LYS A 23 -5.65 -11.56 -0.47
C LYS A 23 -4.29 -12.21 -0.69
N THR A 24 -3.23 -11.67 -0.10
CA THR A 24 -1.87 -12.15 -0.32
C THR A 24 -1.08 -12.19 0.98
N ASN A 25 0.08 -12.85 0.95
CA ASN A 25 1.05 -12.85 2.05
C ASN A 25 2.22 -11.88 1.76
N TYR A 26 1.91 -10.76 1.11
CA TYR A 26 2.92 -9.78 0.72
C TYR A 26 3.27 -8.85 1.89
N GLU A 27 4.55 -8.48 1.96
CA GLU A 27 5.02 -7.45 2.86
C GLU A 27 4.92 -6.11 2.12
N LEU A 28 4.10 -5.21 2.65
CA LEU A 28 3.87 -3.90 2.05
C LEU A 28 4.72 -2.82 2.72
N ILE A 29 5.32 -1.97 1.90
CA ILE A 29 6.01 -0.75 2.32
C ILE A 29 5.28 0.42 1.66
N GLY A 30 4.90 1.42 2.45
CA GLY A 30 4.15 2.58 1.96
C GLY A 30 4.93 3.87 2.12
N THR A 31 4.89 4.74 1.10
CA THR A 31 5.33 6.14 1.25
C THR A 31 4.16 7.09 1.10
N PHE A 32 4.19 8.16 1.88
CA PHE A 32 3.24 9.26 1.81
C PHE A 32 4.00 10.58 1.93
N ARG A 33 3.33 11.67 1.55
CA ARG A 33 3.86 13.02 1.78
C ARG A 33 3.29 13.51 3.10
N ASP A 34 4.16 14.00 3.97
CA ASP A 34 3.78 14.80 5.12
C ASP A 34 3.83 16.26 4.68
N ALA A 35 2.72 16.98 4.77
CA ALA A 35 2.52 18.31 4.20
C ALA A 35 2.10 19.30 5.27
#